data_AF-A0A3C0WLQ1-F1
#
_entry.id   AF-A0A3C0WLQ1-F1
#
_cell.length_a   1.000
_cell.length_b   1.000
_cell.length_c   1.000
_cell.angle_alpha   90.00
_cell.angle_beta   90.00
_cell.angle_gamma   90.00
#
_symmetry.space_group_name_H-M   'P 1'
#
loop_
_entity.id
_entity.type
_entity.pdbx_description
1 polymer ?
#
loop_
_entity_poly.entity_id
_entity_poly.type
_entity_poly.pdbx_seq_one_letter_code
_entity_poly.pdbx_strand_id
1 'polypeptide(L)'
;EVSRFDDYIGQVMRELEQQGVADNTVVIVMADNGRPFPRDKTTIYDTGIRTPFVVHWPSEVDPGATTNSLVSSVDIGATFLDLAGLDPEP
;
A
#
# COMPACT_ATOMS: atom_id res chain seq x y z
N GLU A 1 4.64 18.75 -1.41
CA GLU A 1 5.09 17.36 -1.64
C GLU A 1 3.95 16.37 -1.61
N VAL A 2 3.08 16.39 -0.59
CA VAL A 2 1.90 15.50 -0.50
C VAL A 2 0.99 15.62 -1.73
N SER A 3 0.57 16.83 -2.13
CA SER A 3 -0.28 17.03 -3.32
C SER A 3 0.40 16.54 -4.61
N ARG A 4 1.72 16.76 -4.74
CA ARG A 4 2.47 16.27 -5.90
C ARG A 4 2.51 14.73 -5.94
N PHE A 5 2.66 14.09 -4.79
CA PHE A 5 2.61 12.63 -4.69
C PHE A 5 1.23 12.09 -5.08
N ASP A 6 0.16 12.70 -4.58
CA ASP A 6 -1.23 12.40 -4.95
C ASP A 6 -1.47 12.55 -6.47
N ASP A 7 -1.00 13.66 -7.06
CA ASP A 7 -1.07 13.88 -8.51
C ASP A 7 -0.38 12.77 -9.32
N TYR A 8 0.75 12.26 -8.84
CA TYR A 8 1.49 11.17 -9.49
C TYR A 8 0.80 9.82 -9.31
N ILE A 9 0.19 9.53 -8.16
CA ILE A 9 -0.65 8.33 -8.00
C ILE A 9 -1.77 8.38 -9.04
N GLY A 10 -2.45 9.53 -9.18
CA GLY A 10 -3.48 9.70 -10.19
C GLY A 10 -2.99 9.49 -11.63
N GLN A 11 -1.74 9.86 -11.94
CA GLN A 11 -1.13 9.58 -13.25
C GLN A 11 -0.90 8.09 -13.47
N VAL A 12 -0.35 7.38 -12.49
CA VAL A 12 -0.14 5.93 -12.56
C VAL A 12 -1.47 5.19 -12.74
N MET A 13 -2.49 5.55 -11.97
CA MET A 13 -3.81 4.94 -12.08
C MET A 13 -4.43 5.14 -13.48
N ARG A 14 -4.39 6.37 -14.01
CA ARG A 14 -4.85 6.65 -15.37
C ARG A 14 -4.08 5.87 -16.44
N GLU A 15 -2.79 5.62 -16.22
CA GLU A 15 -1.99 4.84 -17.15
C GLU A 15 -2.40 3.36 -17.13
N LEU A 16 -2.61 2.77 -15.96
CA LEU A 16 -3.11 1.40 -15.81
C LEU A 16 -4.49 1.21 -16.46
N GLU A 17 -5.38 2.20 -16.31
CA GLU A 17 -6.68 2.23 -16.97
C GLU A 17 -6.55 2.31 -18.50
N GLN A 18 -5.70 3.19 -19.01
CA GLN A 18 -5.45 3.33 -20.46
C GLN A 18 -4.88 2.06 -21.09
N GLN A 19 -4.03 1.34 -20.37
CA GLN A 19 -3.48 0.05 -20.80
C GLN A 19 -4.50 -1.11 -20.69
N GLY A 20 -5.65 -0.90 -20.03
CA GLY A 20 -6.66 -1.93 -19.82
C GLY A 20 -6.24 -3.03 -18.84
N VAL A 21 -5.27 -2.76 -17.96
CA VAL A 21 -4.72 -3.74 -16.99
C VAL A 21 -5.12 -3.44 -15.54
N ALA A 22 -5.87 -2.37 -15.30
CA ALA A 22 -6.24 -1.91 -13.96
C ALA A 22 -6.96 -2.99 -13.13
N ASP A 23 -7.88 -3.74 -13.72
CA ASP A 23 -8.65 -4.78 -13.00
C ASP A 23 -7.79 -5.95 -12.51
N ASN A 24 -6.66 -6.22 -13.18
CA ASN A 24 -5.70 -7.26 -12.81
C ASN A 24 -4.42 -6.67 -12.17
N THR A 25 -4.53 -5.49 -11.56
CA THR A 25 -3.40 -4.83 -10.89
C THR A 25 -3.78 -4.50 -9.45
N VAL A 26 -2.98 -5.00 -8.50
CA VAL A 26 -3.03 -4.55 -7.10
C VAL A 26 -2.15 -3.32 -6.94
N VAL A 27 -2.69 -2.24 -6.38
CA VAL A 27 -1.95 -1.01 -6.07
C VAL A 27 -1.94 -0.80 -4.57
N ILE A 28 -0.75 -0.70 -3.99
CA ILE A 28 -0.55 -0.42 -2.56
C ILE A 28 0.11 0.94 -2.40
N VAL A 29 -0.53 1.84 -1.65
CA VAL A 29 0.04 3.14 -1.26
C VAL A 29 0.34 3.10 0.24
N MET A 30 1.60 3.31 0.59
CA MET A 30 2.05 3.29 1.98
C MET A 30 3.23 4.23 2.24
N ALA A 31 3.57 4.43 3.51
CA ALA A 31 4.82 5.09 3.91
C ALA A 31 5.75 4.11 4.67
N ASP A 32 7.06 4.32 4.54
CA ASP A 32 8.12 3.48 5.12
C ASP A 32 8.26 3.63 6.64
N ASN A 33 8.03 4.83 7.15
CA ASN A 33 8.08 5.21 8.56
C ASN A 33 7.22 6.45 8.82
N GLY A 34 7.06 6.79 10.08
CA GLY A 34 6.46 8.03 10.53
C GLY A 34 7.10 9.29 9.94
N ARG A 35 6.42 10.41 10.13
CA ARG A 35 6.83 11.74 9.63
C ARG A 35 8.13 12.23 10.32
N PRO A 36 8.89 13.16 9.72
CA PRO A 36 10.18 13.63 10.26
C PRO A 36 10.00 14.68 11.37
N PHE A 37 9.32 14.30 12.44
CA PHE A 37 9.08 15.15 13.61
C PHE A 37 9.63 14.49 14.89
N PRO A 38 9.89 15.25 15.96
CA PRO A 38 10.33 14.68 17.22
C PRO A 38 9.35 13.61 17.74
N ARG A 39 9.89 12.46 18.16
CA ARG A 39 9.15 11.27 18.63
C ARG A 39 8.40 10.48 17.54
N ASP A 40 8.64 10.76 16.27
CA ASP A 40 8.02 10.04 15.16
C ASP A 40 9.08 9.15 14.48
N LYS A 41 9.52 9.49 13.27
CA LYS A 41 10.59 8.77 12.56
C LYS A 41 11.77 8.51 13.49
N THR A 42 12.31 7.29 13.45
CA THR A 42 13.36 6.74 14.34
C THR A 42 12.90 6.22 15.71
N THR A 43 11.60 6.24 16.00
CA THR A 43 11.04 5.68 17.24
C THR A 43 10.04 4.56 16.98
N ILE A 44 9.71 3.80 18.02
CA ILE A 44 8.72 2.71 18.02
C ILE A 44 7.35 3.13 18.56
N TYR A 45 7.13 4.43 18.77
CA TYR A 45 5.80 4.94 19.12
C TYR A 45 4.87 4.85 17.90
N ASP A 46 3.57 4.85 18.13
CA ASP A 46 2.56 4.83 17.06
C ASP A 46 2.84 5.87 15.98
N THR A 47 3.27 7.08 16.34
CA THR A 47 3.55 8.14 15.37
C THR A 47 4.81 7.89 14.52
N GLY A 48 5.67 6.96 14.94
CA GLY A 48 6.87 6.51 14.23
C GLY A 48 6.65 5.28 13.33
N ILE A 49 5.70 4.40 13.66
CA ILE A 49 5.50 3.11 12.95
C ILE A 49 4.10 2.90 12.35
N ARG A 50 3.08 3.62 12.82
CA ARG A 50 1.70 3.51 12.32
C ARG A 50 1.52 4.41 11.09
N THR A 51 1.95 3.91 9.94
CA THR A 51 1.91 4.62 8.66
C THR A 51 0.58 4.43 7.93
N PRO A 52 0.22 5.33 6.98
CA PRO A 52 -0.91 5.09 6.09
C PRO A 52 -0.68 3.83 5.25
N PHE A 53 -1.76 3.08 5.01
CA PHE A 53 -1.76 1.88 4.18
C PHE A 53 -3.10 1.79 3.44
N VAL A 54 -3.07 1.91 2.12
CA VAL A 54 -4.25 1.85 1.26
C VAL A 54 -4.00 0.81 0.17
N VAL A 55 -4.96 -0.08 -0.06
CA VAL A 55 -4.94 -1.08 -1.12
C VAL A 55 -6.08 -0.79 -2.07
N HIS A 56 -5.78 -0.81 -3.37
CA HIS A 56 -6.76 -0.73 -4.43
C HIS A 56 -6.60 -1.95 -5.34
N TRP A 57 -7.66 -2.76 -5.41
CA TRP A 57 -7.75 -3.89 -6.32
C TRP A 57 -9.22 -4.19 -6.64
N PRO A 58 -9.76 -3.67 -7.75
CA PRO A 58 -11.20 -3.68 -8.01
C PRO A 58 -11.85 -5.07 -8.07
N SER A 59 -11.08 -6.11 -8.42
CA SER A 59 -11.62 -7.47 -8.55
C SER A 59 -11.80 -8.19 -7.21
N GLU A 60 -11.11 -7.78 -6.16
CA GLU A 60 -11.07 -8.51 -4.86
C GLU A 60 -11.40 -7.64 -3.65
N VAL A 61 -11.21 -6.32 -3.73
CA VAL A 61 -11.41 -5.39 -2.60
C VAL A 61 -12.59 -4.47 -2.86
N ASP A 62 -13.63 -4.60 -2.04
CA ASP A 62 -14.80 -3.71 -2.10
C ASP A 62 -14.41 -2.23 -1.92
N PRO A 63 -14.89 -1.32 -2.78
CA PRO A 63 -14.61 0.10 -2.64
C PRO A 63 -15.04 0.65 -1.29
N GLY A 64 -14.12 1.34 -0.61
CA GLY A 64 -14.37 1.94 0.72
C GLY A 64 -14.33 0.95 1.89
N ALA A 65 -13.98 -0.32 1.64
CA ALA A 65 -13.76 -1.27 2.72
C ALA A 65 -12.67 -0.80 3.69
N THR A 66 -12.86 -1.11 4.98
CA THR A 66 -11.89 -0.82 6.04
C THR A 66 -11.70 -2.05 6.91
N THR A 67 -10.50 -2.24 7.45
CA THR A 67 -10.19 -3.34 8.38
C THR A 67 -9.46 -2.83 9.61
N ASN A 68 -9.66 -3.53 10.74
CA ASN A 68 -8.91 -3.32 11.99
C ASN A 68 -7.80 -4.37 12.18
N SER A 69 -7.56 -5.23 11.19
CA SER A 69 -6.46 -6.20 11.24
C SER A 69 -5.12 -5.47 11.39
N LEU A 70 -4.26 -6.01 12.25
CA LEU A 70 -2.88 -5.56 12.32
C LEU A 70 -2.14 -6.12 11.11
N VAL A 71 -1.46 -5.24 10.39
CA VAL A 71 -0.64 -5.56 9.22
C VAL A 71 0.72 -4.89 9.36
N SER A 72 1.71 -5.44 8.67
CA SER A 72 3.08 -4.95 8.64
C SER A 72 3.61 -4.92 7.22
N SER A 73 4.60 -4.05 6.97
CA SER A 73 5.27 -4.00 5.67
C SER A 73 5.96 -5.32 5.29
N VAL A 74 6.30 -6.15 6.28
CA VAL A 74 6.87 -7.49 6.06
C VAL A 74 5.88 -8.47 5.43
N ASP A 75 4.58 -8.22 5.59
CA ASP A 75 3.53 -9.10 5.05
C ASP A 75 3.45 -8.99 3.51
N ILE A 76 3.87 -7.84 2.94
CA ILE A 76 3.78 -7.53 1.51
C ILE A 76 4.52 -8.59 0.67
N GLY A 77 5.68 -9.06 1.14
CA GLY A 77 6.45 -10.08 0.43
C GLY A 77 5.68 -11.39 0.31
N ALA A 78 5.15 -11.88 1.42
CA ALA A 78 4.35 -13.11 1.43
C ALA A 78 3.05 -12.94 0.63
N THR A 79 2.38 -11.78 0.75
CA THR A 79 1.19 -11.47 -0.05
C THR A 79 1.51 -11.50 -1.55
N PHE A 80 2.60 -10.90 -2.01
CA PHE A 80 2.94 -10.92 -3.44
C PHE A 80 3.26 -12.31 -3.98
N LEU A 81 3.88 -13.17 -3.16
CA LEU A 81 4.10 -14.57 -3.53
C LEU A 81 2.78 -15.32 -3.69
N ASP A 82 1.88 -15.18 -2.71
CA ASP A 82 0.55 -15.78 -2.76
C ASP A 82 -0.25 -15.31 -3.99
N LEU A 83 -0.25 -14.01 -4.28
CA LEU A 83 -0.89 -13.44 -5.48
C LEU A 83 -0.28 -13.94 -6.79
N ALA A 84 1.01 -14.28 -6.79
CA ALA A 84 1.68 -14.88 -7.93
C ALA A 84 1.48 -16.41 -8.04
N GLY A 85 0.76 -17.02 -7.09
CA GLY A 85 0.59 -18.47 -7.01
C GLY A 85 1.88 -19.21 -6.62
N LEU A 86 2.77 -18.55 -5.90
CA LEU A 86 4.04 -19.08 -5.43
C LEU A 86 4.00 -19.34 -3.92
N ASP A 87 4.49 -20.49 -3.49
CA ASP A 87 4.69 -20.75 -2.07
C ASP A 87 5.92 -19.99 -1.55
N PRO A 88 5.83 -19.30 -0.40
CA PRO A 88 7.01 -18.79 0.26
C PRO A 88 7.90 -19.96 0.66
N GLU A 89 9.11 -20.03 0.09
CA GLU A 89 10.10 -21.02 0.54
C GLU A 89 10.36 -20.86 2.05
N PRO A 90 10.56 -21.97 2.79
CA PRO A 90 10.78 -21.95 4.24
C PRO A 90 12.03 -21.19 4.68
#